data_AF-A0A497LKI8-F1
#
_entry.id   AF-A0A497LKI8-F1
#
_cell.length_a   1.000
_cell.length_b   1.000
_cell.length_c   1.000
_cell.angle_alpha   90.00
_cell.angle_beta   90.00
_cell.angle_gamma   90.00
#
_symmetry.space_group_name_H-M   'P 1'
#
loop_
_entity.id
_entity.type
_entity.pdbx_description
1 polymer ?
#
loop_
_entity_poly.entity_id
_entity_poly.type
_entity_poly.pdbx_seq_one_letter_code
_entity_poly.pdbx_strand_id
1 'polypeptide(L)'
;MSQAVAKLGEEIIEEARAEAQRRLAKVEEEAKKIIEAAKAEASRLVEEAKAKAVEEVSLIERRRLSEARRAAALRILEEKNKLVAEAFKKAYSQLKNLKFEAYSQSITRLLEASIPSLASEEVQVWLNKRDLERQNRLLKNVKPPEGVKLTVAEKPI
;
A
#
# COMPACT_ATOMS: atom_id res chain seq x y z
N MET A 1 36.09 85.18 -48.14
CA MET A 1 34.81 84.49 -47.91
C MET A 1 34.89 82.95 -48.04
N SER A 2 36.02 82.33 -48.41
CA SER A 2 36.09 80.86 -48.64
C SER A 2 36.46 80.00 -47.41
N GLN A 3 37.24 80.51 -46.44
CA GLN A 3 37.71 79.72 -45.29
C GLN A 3 36.65 79.44 -44.23
N ALA A 4 35.73 80.39 -43.99
CA ALA A 4 34.69 80.23 -42.98
C ALA A 4 33.62 79.21 -43.40
N VAL A 5 33.28 79.16 -44.69
CA VAL A 5 32.33 78.19 -45.24
C VAL A 5 32.92 76.78 -45.25
N ALA A 6 34.22 76.64 -45.53
CA ALA A 6 34.91 75.35 -45.46
C ALA A 6 34.96 74.78 -44.03
N LYS A 7 35.27 75.62 -43.02
CA LYS A 7 35.26 75.21 -41.61
C LYS A 7 33.87 74.80 -41.12
N LEU A 8 32.83 75.53 -41.51
CA LEU A 8 31.45 75.16 -41.15
C LEU A 8 31.03 73.82 -41.78
N GLY A 9 31.45 73.56 -43.02
CA GLY A 9 31.22 72.28 -43.70
C GLY A 9 31.94 71.11 -43.02
N GLU A 10 33.18 71.32 -42.56
CA GLU A 10 33.94 70.33 -41.79
C GLU A 10 33.30 70.03 -40.43
N GLU A 11 32.84 71.05 -39.70
CA GLU A 11 32.13 70.88 -38.43
C GLU A 11 30.82 70.08 -38.59
N ILE A 12 30.04 70.36 -39.64
CA ILE A 12 28.80 69.62 -39.94
C ILE A 12 29.10 68.14 -40.24
N ILE A 13 30.18 67.86 -41.00
CA ILE A 13 30.57 66.49 -41.32
C ILE A 13 31.04 65.73 -40.09
N GLU A 14 31.82 66.37 -39.21
CA GLU A 14 32.28 65.76 -37.96
C GLU A 14 31.12 65.52 -36.98
N GLU A 15 30.16 66.44 -36.89
CA GLU A 15 28.95 66.27 -36.07
C GLU A 15 28.10 65.10 -36.59
N ALA A 16 27.88 65.00 -37.90
CA ALA A 16 27.15 63.89 -38.51
C ALA A 16 27.85 62.54 -38.30
N ARG A 17 29.18 62.50 -38.37
CA ARG A 17 29.99 61.30 -38.06
C ARG A 17 29.86 60.90 -36.60
N ALA A 18 29.97 61.86 -35.68
CA ALA A 18 29.82 61.63 -34.25
C ALA A 18 28.41 61.12 -33.92
N GLU A 19 27.37 61.65 -34.56
CA GLU A 19 26.00 61.18 -34.37
C GLU A 19 25.80 59.76 -34.92
N ALA A 20 26.32 59.46 -36.11
CA ALA A 20 26.28 58.12 -36.69
C ALA A 20 26.98 57.08 -35.80
N GLN A 21 28.16 57.42 -35.26
CA GLN A 21 28.88 56.56 -34.31
C GLN A 21 28.09 56.34 -33.02
N ARG A 22 27.45 57.39 -32.47
CA ARG A 22 26.59 57.26 -31.29
C ARG A 22 25.39 56.34 -31.55
N ARG A 23 24.77 56.44 -32.73
CA ARG A 23 23.66 55.56 -33.12
C ARG A 23 24.11 54.10 -33.26
N LEU A 24 25.26 53.86 -33.90
CA LEU A 24 25.85 52.52 -34.00
C LEU A 24 26.16 51.92 -32.63
N ALA A 25 26.81 52.69 -31.74
CA ALA A 25 27.13 52.24 -30.39
C ALA A 25 25.87 51.87 -29.58
N LYS A 26 24.79 52.65 -29.70
CA LYS A 26 23.50 52.33 -29.07
C LYS A 26 22.90 51.03 -29.61
N VAL A 27 22.88 50.85 -30.93
CA VAL A 27 22.35 49.64 -31.56
C VAL A 27 23.18 48.41 -31.16
N GLU A 28 24.49 48.52 -31.10
CA GLU A 28 25.36 47.43 -30.62
C GLU A 28 25.12 47.09 -29.15
N GLU A 29 24.90 48.09 -28.30
CA GLU A 29 24.58 47.88 -26.88
C GLU A 29 23.22 47.19 -26.72
N GLU A 30 22.20 47.63 -27.47
CA GLU A 30 20.86 47.03 -27.47
C GLU A 30 20.90 45.59 -27.99
N ALA A 31 21.61 45.33 -29.08
CA ALA A 31 21.79 43.98 -29.62
C ALA A 31 22.46 43.04 -28.60
N LYS A 32 23.50 43.52 -27.91
CA LYS A 32 24.15 42.77 -26.83
C LYS A 32 23.17 42.47 -25.69
N LYS A 33 22.37 43.45 -25.25
CA LYS A 33 21.36 43.24 -24.19
C LYS A 33 20.32 42.20 -24.59
N ILE A 34 19.83 42.24 -25.84
CA ILE A 34 18.86 41.27 -26.36
C ILE A 34 19.47 39.86 -26.37
N ILE A 35 20.70 39.71 -26.84
CA ILE A 35 21.39 38.42 -26.90
C ILE A 35 21.62 37.86 -25.49
N GLU A 36 22.10 38.68 -24.55
CA GLU A 36 22.35 38.22 -23.18
C GLU A 36 21.04 37.87 -22.44
N ALA A 37 19.97 38.64 -22.65
CA ALA A 37 18.65 38.30 -22.11
C ALA A 37 18.13 36.97 -22.69
N ALA A 38 18.27 36.75 -24.00
CA ALA A 38 17.86 35.51 -24.64
C ALA A 38 18.67 34.30 -24.14
N LYS A 39 19.99 34.46 -23.93
CA LYS A 39 20.84 33.42 -23.34
C LYS A 39 20.46 33.10 -21.90
N ALA A 40 20.21 34.13 -21.09
CA ALA A 40 19.81 33.96 -19.69
C ALA A 40 18.46 33.22 -19.60
N GLU A 41 17.50 33.58 -20.43
CA GLU A 41 16.20 32.92 -20.47
C GLU A 41 16.30 31.48 -20.98
N ALA A 42 17.08 31.23 -22.03
CA ALA A 42 17.34 29.87 -22.51
C ALA A 42 17.99 28.99 -21.42
N SER A 43 18.97 29.54 -20.70
CA SER A 43 19.61 28.85 -19.56
C SER A 43 18.60 28.52 -18.46
N ARG A 44 17.75 29.48 -18.08
CA ARG A 44 16.69 29.28 -17.08
C ARG A 44 15.74 28.16 -17.48
N LEU A 45 15.26 28.16 -18.74
CA LEU A 45 14.36 27.14 -19.26
C LEU A 45 15.00 25.75 -19.25
N VAL A 46 16.29 25.66 -19.59
CA VAL A 46 17.03 24.39 -19.57
C VAL A 46 17.16 23.86 -18.13
N GLU A 47 17.51 24.71 -17.17
CA GLU A 47 17.64 24.28 -15.77
C GLU A 47 16.28 23.88 -15.16
N GLU A 48 15.20 24.60 -15.49
CA GLU A 48 13.84 24.20 -15.10
C GLU A 48 13.43 22.85 -15.69
N ALA A 49 13.73 22.62 -16.97
CA ALA A 49 13.43 21.35 -17.63
C ALA A 49 14.23 20.19 -17.01
N LYS A 50 15.51 20.40 -16.70
CA LYS A 50 16.35 19.41 -15.99
C LYS A 50 15.79 19.10 -14.61
N ALA A 51 15.45 20.13 -13.83
CA ALA A 51 14.89 19.96 -12.48
C ALA A 51 13.60 19.13 -12.51
N LYS A 52 12.69 19.45 -13.44
CA LYS A 52 11.44 18.69 -13.65
C LYS A 52 11.72 17.25 -14.04
N ALA A 53 12.64 17.01 -14.98
CA ALA A 53 13.00 15.66 -15.40
C ALA A 53 13.56 14.81 -14.24
N VAL A 54 14.40 15.40 -13.39
CA VAL A 54 14.94 14.71 -12.19
C VAL A 54 13.84 14.38 -11.20
N GLU A 55 12.91 15.31 -10.96
CA GLU A 55 11.76 15.08 -10.07
C GLU A 55 10.84 13.97 -10.61
N GLU A 56 10.53 13.99 -11.90
CA GLU A 56 9.71 12.97 -12.56
C GLU A 56 10.35 11.58 -12.47
N VAL A 57 11.66 11.47 -12.73
CA VAL A 57 12.39 10.20 -12.60
C VAL A 57 12.33 9.70 -11.16
N SER A 58 12.59 10.56 -10.18
CA SER A 58 12.52 10.17 -8.76
C SER A 58 11.11 9.68 -8.37
N LEU A 59 10.07 10.33 -8.88
CA LEU A 59 8.69 9.96 -8.63
C LEU A 59 8.32 8.62 -9.27
N ILE A 60 8.78 8.35 -10.50
CA ILE A 60 8.60 7.06 -11.18
C ILE A 60 9.32 5.94 -10.42
N GLU A 61 10.56 6.17 -9.98
CA GLU A 61 11.33 5.18 -9.22
C GLU A 61 10.65 4.83 -7.89
N ARG A 62 10.18 5.84 -7.15
CA ARG A 62 9.44 5.64 -5.90
C ARG A 62 8.15 4.85 -6.13
N ARG A 63 7.41 5.15 -7.19
CA ARG A 63 6.20 4.41 -7.57
C ARG A 63 6.51 2.95 -7.87
N ARG A 64 7.48 2.68 -8.74
CA ARG A 64 7.90 1.31 -9.09
C ARG A 64 8.35 0.51 -7.86
N LEU A 65 9.13 1.13 -6.97
CA LEU A 65 9.58 0.47 -5.74
C LEU A 65 8.40 0.16 -4.81
N SER A 66 7.46 1.09 -4.66
CA SER A 66 6.26 0.89 -3.84
C SER A 66 5.37 -0.22 -4.37
N GLU A 67 5.16 -0.26 -5.69
CA GLU A 67 4.41 -1.33 -6.37
C GLU A 67 5.09 -2.69 -6.19
N ALA A 68 6.40 -2.76 -6.39
CA ALA A 68 7.17 -4.00 -6.20
C ALA A 68 7.07 -4.51 -4.75
N ARG A 69 7.19 -3.61 -3.75
CA ARG A 69 7.03 -3.96 -2.33
C ARG A 69 5.62 -4.45 -2.02
N ARG A 70 4.59 -3.77 -2.55
CA ARG A 70 3.20 -4.17 -2.36
C ARG A 70 2.93 -5.54 -2.98
N ALA A 71 3.39 -5.78 -4.20
CA ALA A 71 3.22 -7.06 -4.87
C ALA A 71 3.92 -8.20 -4.10
N ALA A 72 5.13 -7.96 -3.59
CA ALA A 72 5.84 -8.93 -2.76
C ALA A 72 5.09 -9.22 -1.45
N ALA A 73 4.59 -8.19 -0.76
CA ALA A 73 3.83 -8.35 0.47
C ALA A 73 2.54 -9.15 0.26
N LEU A 74 1.82 -8.89 -0.84
CA LEU A 74 0.62 -9.64 -1.21
C LEU A 74 0.93 -11.12 -1.45
N ARG A 75 1.98 -11.44 -2.22
CA ARG A 75 2.40 -12.84 -2.47
C ARG A 75 2.74 -13.58 -1.18
N ILE A 76 3.46 -12.92 -0.27
CA ILE A 76 3.80 -13.51 1.05
C ILE A 76 2.52 -13.77 1.85
N LEU A 77 1.57 -12.84 1.84
CA LEU A 77 0.31 -12.98 2.55
C LEU A 77 -0.55 -14.12 1.98
N GLU A 78 -0.64 -14.21 0.65
CA GLU A 78 -1.34 -15.29 -0.06
C GLU A 78 -0.76 -16.66 0.32
N GLU A 79 0.56 -16.82 0.30
CA GLU A 79 1.19 -18.10 0.64
C GLU A 79 1.01 -18.43 2.14
N LYS A 80 1.09 -17.44 3.03
CA LYS A 80 0.77 -17.64 4.46
C LYS A 80 -0.66 -18.14 4.66
N ASN A 81 -1.63 -17.50 3.99
CA ASN A 81 -3.03 -17.90 4.08
C ASN A 81 -3.25 -19.30 3.52
N LYS A 82 -2.57 -19.67 2.43
CA LYS A 82 -2.60 -21.01 1.86
C LYS A 82 -2.07 -22.05 2.85
N LEU A 83 -0.92 -21.80 3.49
CA LEU A 83 -0.36 -22.69 4.50
C LEU A 83 -1.32 -22.89 5.68
N VAL A 84 -1.94 -21.81 6.15
CA VAL A 84 -2.96 -21.88 7.20
C VAL A 84 -4.16 -22.71 6.74
N ALA A 85 -4.69 -22.45 5.54
CA ALA A 85 -5.81 -23.21 5.00
C ALA A 85 -5.50 -24.70 4.85
N GLU A 86 -4.29 -25.05 4.41
CA GLU A 86 -3.82 -26.44 4.34
C GLU A 86 -3.70 -27.07 5.72
N ALA A 87 -3.18 -26.35 6.72
CA ALA A 87 -3.11 -26.83 8.09
C ALA A 87 -4.52 -27.10 8.66
N PHE A 88 -5.46 -26.19 8.46
CA PHE A 88 -6.87 -26.38 8.84
C PHE A 88 -7.51 -27.56 8.11
N LYS A 89 -7.28 -27.70 6.80
CA LYS A 89 -7.79 -28.83 6.02
C LYS A 89 -7.26 -30.17 6.53
N LYS A 90 -5.96 -30.24 6.85
CA LYS A 90 -5.32 -31.43 7.44
C LYS A 90 -5.89 -31.73 8.82
N ALA A 91 -5.98 -30.73 9.70
CA ALA A 91 -6.55 -30.88 11.03
C ALA A 91 -8.01 -31.35 10.97
N TYR A 92 -8.84 -30.75 10.12
CA TYR A 92 -10.22 -31.16 9.91
C TYR A 92 -10.33 -32.60 9.40
N SER A 93 -9.47 -32.98 8.44
CA SER A 93 -9.44 -34.37 7.96
C SER A 93 -9.05 -35.36 9.07
N GLN A 94 -8.11 -34.99 9.95
CA GLN A 94 -7.75 -35.82 11.10
C GLN A 94 -8.93 -35.95 12.07
N LEU A 95 -9.62 -34.86 12.37
CA LEU A 95 -10.83 -34.89 13.22
C LEU A 95 -11.93 -35.77 12.64
N LYS A 96 -12.18 -35.67 11.33
CA LYS A 96 -13.19 -36.50 10.63
C LYS A 96 -12.88 -38.00 10.70
N ASN A 97 -11.59 -38.34 10.72
CA ASN A 97 -11.10 -39.72 10.72
C ASN A 97 -10.68 -40.21 12.12
N LEU A 98 -11.10 -39.53 13.20
CA LEU A 98 -10.85 -39.97 14.57
C LEU A 98 -11.49 -41.33 14.82
N LYS A 99 -10.75 -42.21 15.50
CA LYS A 99 -11.28 -43.46 16.05
C LYS A 99 -12.33 -43.15 17.11
N PHE A 100 -13.32 -44.03 17.25
CA PHE A 100 -14.46 -43.81 18.12
C PHE A 100 -14.06 -43.60 19.60
N GLU A 101 -13.03 -44.30 20.08
CA GLU A 101 -12.55 -44.20 21.45
C GLU A 101 -11.99 -42.79 21.74
N ALA A 102 -11.16 -42.28 20.85
CA ALA A 102 -10.61 -40.92 20.95
C ALA A 102 -11.71 -39.88 20.81
N TYR A 103 -12.66 -40.09 19.89
CA TYR A 103 -13.83 -39.22 19.73
C TYR A 103 -14.69 -39.14 21.00
N SER A 104 -15.04 -40.29 21.58
CA SER A 104 -15.82 -40.37 22.82
C SER A 104 -15.12 -39.68 23.99
N GLN A 105 -13.80 -39.85 24.11
CA GLN A 105 -13.02 -39.17 25.14
C GLN A 105 -13.00 -37.65 24.93
N SER A 106 -12.87 -37.18 23.69
CA SER A 106 -12.94 -35.74 23.37
C SER A 106 -14.30 -35.14 23.71
N ILE A 107 -15.41 -35.80 23.34
CA ILE A 107 -16.76 -35.36 23.71
C ILE A 107 -16.95 -35.32 25.22
N THR A 108 -16.47 -36.35 25.94
CA THR A 108 -16.53 -36.40 27.41
C THR A 108 -15.83 -35.19 28.03
N ARG A 109 -14.60 -34.91 27.60
CA ARG A 109 -13.82 -33.75 28.10
C ARG A 109 -14.47 -32.41 27.76
N LEU A 110 -15.06 -32.29 26.56
CA LEU A 110 -15.77 -31.07 26.16
C LEU A 110 -16.98 -30.82 27.05
N LEU A 111 -17.75 -31.86 27.37
CA LEU A 111 -18.88 -31.77 28.29
C LEU A 111 -18.42 -31.43 29.71
N GLU A 112 -17.40 -32.11 30.23
CA GLU A 112 -16.82 -31.83 31.56
C GLU A 112 -16.31 -30.39 31.69
N ALA A 113 -15.76 -29.81 30.62
CA ALA A 113 -15.33 -28.41 30.60
C ALA A 113 -16.48 -27.41 30.45
N SER A 114 -17.54 -27.79 29.73
CA SER A 114 -18.64 -26.88 29.37
C SER A 114 -19.76 -26.85 30.39
N ILE A 115 -20.09 -27.98 31.04
CA ILE A 115 -21.16 -28.07 32.03
C ILE A 115 -20.96 -27.09 33.20
N PRO A 116 -19.76 -26.97 33.82
CA PRO A 116 -19.54 -26.00 34.89
C PRO A 116 -19.74 -24.54 34.44
N SER A 117 -19.44 -24.23 33.18
CA SER A 117 -19.54 -22.87 32.65
C SER A 117 -20.98 -22.37 32.48
N LEU A 118 -21.96 -23.29 32.46
CA LEU A 118 -23.37 -22.98 32.32
C LEU A 118 -24.05 -22.61 33.64
N ALA A 119 -23.41 -22.87 34.79
CA ALA A 119 -23.90 -22.55 36.14
C ALA A 119 -25.39 -22.89 36.37
N SER A 120 -25.86 -24.01 35.82
CA SER A 120 -27.26 -24.43 35.82
C SER A 120 -27.40 -25.81 36.47
N GLU A 121 -28.47 -26.01 37.24
CA GLU A 121 -28.78 -27.28 37.91
C GLU A 121 -29.27 -28.37 36.94
N GLU A 122 -29.79 -27.96 35.77
CA GLU A 122 -30.25 -28.86 34.72
C GLU A 122 -29.58 -28.50 33.38
N VAL A 123 -28.88 -29.46 32.78
CA VAL A 123 -28.19 -29.28 31.49
C VAL A 123 -28.67 -30.33 30.50
N GLN A 124 -29.14 -29.86 29.35
CA GLN A 124 -29.57 -30.72 28.26
C GLN A 124 -28.51 -30.77 27.14
N VAL A 125 -28.06 -31.98 26.81
CA VAL A 125 -27.11 -32.23 25.73
C VAL A 125 -27.86 -32.55 24.45
N TRP A 126 -27.58 -31.79 23.40
CA TRP A 126 -28.13 -32.00 22.08
C TRP A 126 -27.06 -32.62 21.18
N LEU A 127 -27.41 -33.72 20.50
CA LEU A 127 -26.48 -34.50 19.66
C LEU A 127 -27.00 -34.56 18.22
N ASN A 128 -26.09 -34.76 17.26
CA ASN A 128 -26.48 -35.06 15.89
C ASN A 128 -27.09 -36.48 15.80
N LYS A 129 -27.72 -36.83 14.67
CA LYS A 129 -28.34 -38.14 14.45
C LYS A 129 -27.42 -39.33 14.77
N ARG A 130 -26.19 -39.30 14.25
CA ARG A 130 -25.22 -40.41 14.38
C ARG A 130 -24.78 -40.64 15.82
N ASP A 131 -24.63 -39.57 16.59
CA ASP A 131 -24.15 -39.61 17.96
C ASP A 131 -25.30 -39.92 18.94
N LEU A 132 -26.53 -39.49 18.62
CA LEU A 132 -27.73 -39.84 19.36
C LEU A 132 -27.98 -41.37 19.36
N GLU A 133 -27.80 -42.03 18.22
CA GLU A 133 -27.86 -43.51 18.11
C GLU A 133 -26.83 -44.21 19.02
N ARG A 134 -25.72 -43.54 19.36
CA ARG A 134 -24.60 -44.07 20.15
C ARG A 134 -24.50 -43.45 21.54
N GLN A 135 -25.52 -42.71 21.98
CA GLN A 135 -25.50 -41.90 23.20
C GLN A 135 -25.03 -42.68 24.44
N ASN A 136 -25.51 -43.90 24.62
CA ASN A 136 -25.19 -44.75 25.77
C ASN A 136 -23.70 -45.13 25.82
N ARG A 137 -23.04 -45.25 24.65
CA ARG A 137 -21.61 -45.55 24.56
C ARG A 137 -20.77 -44.28 24.64
N LEU A 138 -21.27 -43.16 24.11
CA LEU A 138 -20.55 -41.88 24.08
C LEU A 138 -20.49 -41.21 25.45
N LEU A 139 -21.59 -41.25 26.21
CA LEU A 139 -21.74 -40.54 27.48
C LEU A 139 -21.43 -41.42 28.70
N LYS A 140 -21.02 -42.67 28.50
CA LYS A 140 -20.79 -43.65 29.57
C LYS A 140 -19.84 -43.16 30.67
N ASN A 141 -18.87 -42.33 30.29
CA ASN A 141 -17.80 -41.87 31.18
C ASN A 141 -17.96 -40.40 31.62
N VAL A 142 -19.06 -39.72 31.26
CA VAL A 142 -19.28 -38.33 31.62
C VAL A 142 -19.62 -38.24 33.10
N LYS A 143 -18.82 -37.48 33.85
CA LYS A 143 -19.09 -37.20 35.27
C LYS A 143 -19.61 -35.76 35.40
N PRO A 144 -20.92 -35.56 35.61
CA PRO A 144 -21.44 -34.22 35.89
C PRO A 144 -20.91 -33.72 37.25
N PRO A 145 -20.73 -32.40 37.41
CA PRO A 145 -20.48 -31.78 38.71
C PRO A 145 -21.59 -32.10 39.72
N GLU A 146 -21.25 -32.11 41.02
CA GLU A 146 -22.21 -32.37 42.09
C GLU A 146 -23.41 -31.40 42.00
N GLY A 147 -24.63 -31.96 41.98
CA GLY A 147 -25.88 -31.19 41.92
C GLY A 147 -26.44 -30.90 40.52
N VAL A 148 -25.74 -31.27 39.44
CA VAL A 148 -26.22 -31.03 38.06
C VAL A 148 -26.87 -32.28 37.45
N LYS A 149 -28.14 -32.16 37.04
CA LYS A 149 -28.84 -33.18 36.25
C LYS A 149 -28.51 -33.03 34.76
N LEU A 150 -27.86 -34.05 34.20
CA LEU A 150 -27.59 -34.14 32.76
C LEU A 150 -28.70 -34.92 32.06
N THR A 151 -29.36 -34.30 31.07
CA THR A 151 -30.35 -34.97 30.20
C THR A 151 -29.91 -34.90 28.75
N VAL A 152 -30.35 -35.85 27.92
CA VAL A 152 -30.09 -35.83 26.46
C VAL A 152 -31.38 -35.51 25.74
N ALA A 153 -31.34 -34.60 24.76
CA ALA A 153 -32.51 -34.25 23.96
C ALA A 153 -32.92 -35.44 23.05
N GLU A 154 -34.22 -35.73 22.99
CA GLU A 154 -34.76 -36.83 22.17
C GLU A 154 -34.70 -36.54 20.66
N LYS A 155 -34.66 -35.26 20.27
CA LYS A 155 -34.56 -34.84 18.88
C LYS A 155 -33.12 -34.45 18.54
N PRO A 156 -32.58 -34.94 17.41
CA PRO A 156 -31.24 -34.57 16.96
C PRO A 156 -31.21 -33.12 16.45
N ILE A 157 -30.03 -32.50 16.54
CA ILE A 157 -29.71 -31.22 15.87
C ILE A 157 -29.50 -31.44 14.37
#